data_AF-A0A959KP42-F1
#
_entry.id   AF-A0A959KP42-F1
#
_cell.length_a   1.000
_cell.length_b   1.000
_cell.length_c   1.000
_cell.angle_alpha   90.00
_cell.angle_beta   90.00
_cell.angle_gamma   90.00
#
_symmetry.space_group_name_H-M   'P 1'
#
loop_
_entity.id
_entity.type
_entity.pdbx_description
1 polymer ?
#
loop_
_entity_poly.entity_id
_entity_poly.type
_entity_poly.pdbx_seq_one_letter_code
_entity_poly.pdbx_strand_id
1 'polypeptide(L)' 'MQRIEELFRRKQQRVLSIYYTAGYPGLSDTAPIALALEKAGADLIEIGMP' A
#
# COMPACT_ATOMS: atom_id res chain seq x y z
N MET A 1 -0.91 -14.07 5.60
CA MET A 1 -2.04 -14.33 4.68
C MET A 1 -3.40 -13.93 5.25
N GLN A 2 -3.61 -13.94 6.57
CA GLN A 2 -4.90 -13.57 7.20
C GLN A 2 -5.39 -12.14 6.87
N ARG A 3 -4.51 -11.12 6.85
CA ARG A 3 -4.92 -9.73 6.58
C ARG A 3 -5.51 -9.50 5.19
N ILE A 4 -4.94 -10.14 4.17
CA ILE A 4 -5.42 -10.00 2.78
C ILE A 4 -6.76 -10.71 2.63
N GLU A 5 -6.90 -11.91 3.20
CA GLU A 5 -8.18 -12.62 3.23
C GLU A 5 -9.26 -11.83 3.99
N GLU A 6 -8.93 -11.23 5.13
CA GLU A 6 -9.83 -10.35 5.89
C GLU A 6 -10.24 -9.12 5.09
N LEU A 7 -9.31 -8.49 4.36
CA LEU A 7 -9.61 -7.37 3.49
C LEU A 7 -10.65 -7.76 2.44
N PHE A 8 -10.43 -8.85 1.71
CA PHE A 8 -11.36 -9.30 0.67
C PHE A 8 -12.71 -9.79 1.22
N ARG A 9 -12.74 -10.30 2.47
CA ARG A 9 -14.00 -10.62 3.16
C ARG A 9 -14.79 -9.36 3.54
N ARG A 10 -14.12 -8.30 3.99
CA ARG A 10 -14.76 -7.04 4.42
C ARG A 10 -15.12 -6.15 3.23
N LYS A 11 -14.30 -6.12 2.19
CA LYS A 11 -14.41 -5.26 1.01
C LYS A 11 -14.38 -6.11 -0.26
N GLN A 12 -15.56 -6.43 -0.77
CA GLN A 12 -15.74 -7.31 -1.93
C GLN A 12 -15.52 -6.59 -3.29
N GLN A 13 -15.54 -5.25 -3.30
CA GLN A 13 -15.40 -4.46 -4.53
C GLN A 13 -14.63 -3.17 -4.26
N ARG A 14 -13.98 -2.63 -5.30
CA ARG A 14 -13.23 -1.35 -5.26
C ARG A 14 -12.07 -1.36 -4.25
N VAL A 15 -11.33 -2.46 -4.19
CA VAL A 15 -10.06 -2.53 -3.45
C VAL A 15 -9.02 -1.70 -4.22
N LEU A 16 -8.49 -0.66 -3.57
CA LEU A 16 -7.43 0.20 -4.09
C LEU A 16 -6.08 -0.39 -3.72
N SER A 17 -5.40 -0.99 -4.69
CA SER A 17 -3.99 -1.39 -4.58
C SER A 17 -3.11 -0.32 -5.21
N ILE A 18 -2.07 0.11 -4.48
CA ILE A 18 -1.11 1.10 -4.95
C ILE A 18 0.29 0.50 -4.89
N TYR A 19 1.01 0.58 -6.01
CA TYR A 19 2.40 0.16 -6.14
C TYR A 19 3.32 1.37 -6.23
N TYR A 20 4.44 1.34 -5.52
CA TYR A 20 5.51 2.32 -5.67
C TYR A 20 6.89 1.72 -5.33
N THR A 21 7.96 2.42 -5.68
CA THR A 21 9.34 1.95 -5.50
C THR A 21 9.95 2.45 -4.19
N ALA A 22 10.54 1.55 -3.41
CA ALA A 22 11.32 1.90 -2.23
C ALA A 22 12.49 2.81 -2.60
N GLY A 23 12.68 3.89 -1.84
CA GLY A 23 13.78 4.85 -2.02
C GLY A 23 13.57 5.83 -3.18
N TYR A 24 12.36 5.92 -3.74
CA TYR A 24 11.99 6.91 -4.74
C TYR A 24 10.87 7.82 -4.21
N PRO A 25 10.91 9.16 -4.43
CA PRO A 25 11.95 9.89 -5.16
C PRO A 25 13.29 10.06 -4.40
N GLY A 26 13.32 9.81 -3.10
CA GLY A 26 14.54 9.79 -2.28
C GLY A 26 14.61 8.60 -1.30
N LEU A 27 15.82 8.32 -0.81
CA LEU A 27 16.12 7.16 0.05
C LEU A 27 15.25 7.08 1.33
N SER A 28 14.81 8.22 1.84
CA SER A 28 14.01 8.32 3.06
C SER A 28 12.50 8.36 2.82
N ASP A 29 12.04 8.30 1.56
CA ASP A 29 10.63 8.55 1.21
C ASP A 29 9.74 7.30 1.27
N THR A 30 10.31 6.10 1.38
CA THR A 30 9.54 4.85 1.42
C THR A 30 8.46 4.87 2.51
N ALA A 31 8.84 5.09 3.77
CA ALA A 31 7.89 5.07 4.87
C ALA A 31 6.90 6.26 4.85
N PRO A 32 7.34 7.52 4.62
CA PRO A 32 6.42 8.65 4.45
C PRO A 32 5.35 8.44 3.37
N ILE A 33 5.73 7.88 2.21
CA ILE A 33 4.80 7.58 1.12
C ILE A 33 3.79 6.51 1.56
N ALA A 34 4.24 5.40 2.14
CA ALA A 34 3.33 4.35 2.61
C ALA A 34 2.27 4.89 3.61
N LEU A 35 2.71 5.71 4.56
CA LEU A 35 1.81 6.32 5.56
C LEU A 35 0.84 7.33 4.94
N ALA A 36 1.28 8.09 3.93
CA ALA A 36 0.42 9.01 3.20
C ALA A 36 -0.65 8.26 2.38
N LEU A 37 -0.26 7.17 1.72
CA LEU A 37 -1.15 6.32 0.94
C LEU A 37 -2.19 5.61 1.82
N GLU A 38 -1.79 5.10 2.99
CA GLU A 38 -2.71 4.54 3.98
C GLU A 38 -3.76 5.59 4.40
N LYS A 39 -3.32 6.80 4.77
CA LYS A 39 -4.22 7.91 5.14
C LYS A 39 -5.14 8.36 4.00
N ALA A 40 -4.70 8.22 2.76
CA ALA A 40 -5.50 8.51 1.57
C ALA A 40 -6.52 7.40 1.23
N GLY A 41 -6.49 6.27 1.94
CA GLY A 41 -7.45 5.17 1.78
C GLY A 41 -6.98 4.04 0.87
N ALA A 42 -5.68 3.86 0.68
CA ALA A 42 -5.15 2.65 0.06
C ALA A 42 -5.50 1.42 0.90
N ASP A 43 -6.07 0.39 0.26
CA ASP A 43 -6.39 -0.87 0.94
C ASP A 43 -5.21 -1.83 0.93
N LEU A 44 -4.39 -1.76 -0.13
CA LEU A 44 -3.16 -2.53 -0.30
C LEU A 44 -2.06 -1.61 -0.81
N ILE A 45 -0.87 -1.78 -0.23
CA ILE A 45 0.34 -1.06 -0.65
C ILE A 45 1.39 -2.11 -1.01
N GLU A 46 1.88 -2.03 -2.24
CA GLU A 46 2.95 -2.87 -2.77
C GLU A 46 4.21 -2.02 -2.91
N ILE A 47 5.28 -2.47 -2.27
CA ILE A 47 6.57 -1.77 -2.28
C ILE A 47 7.52 -2.57 -3.17
N GLY A 48 7.85 -2.00 -4.32
CA GLY A 48 8.88 -2.54 -5.21
C GLY A 48 10.27 -2.25 -4.66
N MET A 49 11.13 -3.27 -4.63
CA MET A 49 12.54 -3.13 -4.31
C MET A 49 13.33 -3.07 -5.63
N PRO A 50 14.20 -2.07 -5.83
CA PRO A 50 15.08 -2.02 -7.00
C PRO A 50 16.11 -3.16 -7.00
#